data_AF-A0A357F214-F1
#
_entry.id   AF-A0A357F214-F1
#
_cell.length_a   1.000
_cell.length_b   1.000
_cell.length_c   1.000
_cell.angle_alpha   90.00
_cell.angle_beta   90.00
_cell.angle_gamma   90.00
#
_symmetry.space_group_name_H-M   'P 1'
#
loop_
_entity.id
_entity.type
_entity.pdbx_description
1 polymer ?
#
loop_
_entity_poly.entity_id
_entity_poly.type
_entity_poly.pdbx_seq_one_letter_code
_entity_poly.pdbx_strand_id
1 'polypeptide(L)'
;MKGTFPAGSSAETGVLINLVSVAGGQTPSGSPGGFGDASASSQTYQGNWGLFRFVDASNPTKQPGGEYLLTFSVGGKSASATIKPSGGDLFDRAIFRKAKAPQNFLK
;
A
#
# COMPACT_ATOMS: atom_id res chain seq x y z
N MET A 1 -0.92 10.80 -2.96
CA MET A 1 -1.81 10.53 -1.81
C MET A 1 -0.95 10.51 -0.54
N LYS A 2 -1.32 11.23 0.52
CA LYS A 2 -0.67 11.13 1.84
C LYS A 2 -1.63 10.35 2.75
N GLY A 3 -1.27 9.12 3.11
CA GLY A 3 -2.04 8.27 4.03
C GLY A 3 -1.23 7.97 5.29
N THR A 4 -1.90 7.86 6.44
CA THR A 4 -1.29 7.49 7.72
C THR A 4 -1.81 6.12 8.13
N PHE A 5 -0.93 5.26 8.64
CA PHE A 5 -1.25 3.91 9.09
C PHE A 5 -0.76 3.69 10.54
N PRO A 6 -1.44 2.86 11.35
CA PRO A 6 -2.62 2.06 11.02
C PRO A 6 -3.92 2.89 10.92
N ALA A 7 -4.91 2.38 10.17
CA ALA A 7 -6.21 3.01 10.05
C ALA A 7 -6.91 3.10 11.42
N GLY A 8 -7.64 4.19 11.69
CA GLY A 8 -8.41 4.33 12.93
C GLY A 8 -9.39 3.17 13.12
N SER A 9 -9.75 2.86 14.37
CA SER A 9 -10.49 1.67 14.83
C SER A 9 -11.87 1.41 14.20
N SER A 10 -12.35 2.28 13.30
CA SER A 10 -13.63 2.14 12.60
C SER A 10 -13.53 2.40 11.09
N ALA A 11 -12.30 2.43 10.55
CA ALA A 11 -12.04 2.62 9.11
C ALA A 11 -11.73 1.28 8.43
N GLU A 12 -12.00 1.19 7.12
CA GLU A 12 -11.61 0.04 6.29
C GLU A 12 -10.11 -0.25 6.47
N THR A 13 -9.79 -1.41 7.04
CA THR A 13 -8.41 -1.85 7.23
C THR A 13 -7.93 -2.54 5.96
N GLY A 14 -6.94 -1.97 5.28
CA GLY A 14 -6.35 -2.55 4.09
C GLY A 14 -5.72 -1.54 3.15
N VAL A 15 -5.37 -1.99 1.95
CA VAL A 15 -4.92 -1.15 0.84
C VAL A 15 -5.81 -1.41 -0.36
N LEU A 16 -6.54 -0.39 -0.80
CA LEU A 16 -7.29 -0.40 -2.06
C LEU A 16 -6.49 0.39 -3.10
N ILE A 17 -6.21 -0.24 -4.23
CA ILE A 17 -5.54 0.39 -5.35
C ILE A 17 -6.54 0.46 -6.49
N ASN A 18 -6.87 1.68 -6.90
CA ASN A 18 -7.71 1.94 -8.06
C ASN A 18 -6.90 2.77 -9.08
N LEU A 19 -6.55 2.15 -10.22
CA LEU A 19 -5.87 2.85 -11.31
C LEU A 19 -6.89 3.36 -12.32
N VAL A 20 -7.21 4.65 -12.22
CA VAL A 20 -8.02 5.34 -13.22
C VAL A 20 -7.09 5.96 -14.24
N SER A 21 -7.06 5.43 -15.46
CA SER A 21 -6.35 6.06 -16.57
C SER A 21 -7.23 7.13 -17.19
N VAL A 22 -6.96 8.40 -16.88
CA VAL A 22 -7.51 9.54 -17.61
C VAL A 22 -6.60 9.80 -18.80
N ALA A 23 -7.06 9.48 -20.01
CA ALA A 23 -6.45 10.04 -21.22
C ALA A 23 -6.66 11.56 -21.18
N GLY A 24 -5.60 12.34 -21.35
CA GLY A 24 -5.61 13.77 -21.07
C GLY A 24 -6.71 14.57 -21.78
N GLY A 25 -7.22 15.58 -21.06
CA GLY A 25 -7.89 16.75 -21.64
C GLY A 25 -9.40 16.87 -21.38
N GLN A 26 -9.76 17.52 -20.26
CA GLN A 26 -10.73 18.62 -20.12
C GLN A 26 -11.32 18.64 -18.69
N THR A 27 -11.28 19.82 -18.07
CA THR A 27 -11.96 20.13 -16.81
C THR A 27 -13.47 19.98 -16.96
N PRO A 28 -14.17 19.16 -16.14
CA PRO A 28 -15.61 19.23 -16.07
C PRO A 28 -16.03 20.23 -14.99
N SER A 29 -16.57 21.37 -15.43
CA SER A 29 -17.53 22.14 -14.65
C SER A 29 -18.89 21.44 -14.83
N GLY A 30 -19.36 20.73 -13.81
CA GLY A 30 -20.69 20.11 -13.83
C GLY A 30 -20.89 19.03 -12.77
N SER A 31 -22.10 19.01 -12.18
CA SER A 31 -22.60 18.14 -11.09
C SER A 31 -22.30 16.63 -11.21
N PRO A 32 -22.36 15.86 -10.10
CA PRO A 32 -21.94 14.46 -10.05
C PRO A 32 -22.97 13.55 -10.74
N GLY A 33 -22.73 13.25 -12.01
CA GLY A 33 -23.43 12.21 -12.78
C GLY A 33 -22.48 11.04 -13.03
N GLY A 34 -22.96 9.81 -12.80
CA GLY A 34 -22.18 8.58 -12.74
C GLY A 34 -21.13 8.41 -13.83
N PHE A 35 -19.91 8.12 -13.40
CA PHE A 35 -18.83 7.71 -14.29
C PHE A 35 -19.16 6.32 -14.82
N GLY A 36 -19.41 6.24 -16.14
CA GLY A 36 -19.52 4.99 -16.87
C GLY A 36 -18.26 4.14 -16.71
N ASP A 37 -18.44 2.84 -16.91
CA ASP A 37 -17.49 1.73 -16.76
C ASP A 37 -16.16 1.95 -17.51
N ALA A 38 -15.30 2.81 -16.95
CA ALA A 38 -13.87 2.70 -17.15
C ALA A 38 -13.49 1.41 -16.44
N SER A 39 -12.95 0.42 -17.17
CA SER A 39 -12.44 -0.82 -16.60
C SER A 39 -11.32 -0.49 -15.60
N ALA A 40 -11.76 -0.17 -14.39
CA ALA A 40 -10.97 0.17 -13.25
C ALA A 40 -10.47 -1.16 -12.74
N SER A 41 -9.22 -1.45 -13.07
CA SER A 41 -8.57 -2.57 -12.44
C SER A 41 -8.31 -2.17 -10.99
N SER A 42 -9.00 -2.85 -10.08
CA SER A 42 -8.87 -2.64 -8.65
C SER A 42 -8.17 -3.84 -8.03
N GLN A 43 -7.13 -3.59 -7.24
CA GLN A 43 -6.49 -4.61 -6.42
C GLN A 43 -6.60 -4.24 -4.95
N THR A 44 -7.04 -5.19 -4.13
CA THR A 44 -7.32 -4.94 -2.72
C THR A 44 -6.56 -5.91 -1.83
N TYR A 45 -5.83 -5.36 -0.87
CA TYR A 45 -5.17 -6.09 0.20
C TYR A 45 -5.94 -5.86 1.49
N GLN A 46 -6.83 -6.80 1.82
CA GLN A 46 -7.76 -6.68 2.94
C GLN A 46 -7.09 -6.95 4.31
N GLY A 47 -7.68 -6.34 5.35
CA GLY A 47 -7.39 -6.58 6.76
C GLY A 47 -6.23 -5.77 7.33
N ASN A 48 -5.99 -5.92 8.63
CA ASN A 48 -4.95 -5.21 9.39
C ASN A 48 -3.54 -5.39 8.79
N TRP A 49 -3.31 -6.53 8.14
CA TRP A 49 -2.04 -6.87 7.48
C TRP A 49 -1.98 -6.46 6.00
N GLY A 50 -3.01 -5.79 5.49
CA GLY A 50 -3.13 -5.42 4.07
C GLY A 50 -1.95 -4.59 3.58
N LEU A 51 -1.44 -3.66 4.40
CA LEU A 51 -0.26 -2.86 4.06
C LEU A 51 0.99 -3.74 3.88
N PHE A 52 1.23 -4.68 4.78
CA PHE A 52 2.38 -5.58 4.70
C PHE A 52 2.29 -6.51 3.49
N ARG A 53 1.08 -7.02 3.20
CA ARG A 53 0.82 -7.85 2.01
C ARG A 53 1.02 -7.07 0.72
N PHE A 54 0.59 -5.80 0.69
CA PHE A 54 0.82 -4.90 -0.43
C PHE A 54 2.31 -4.63 -0.65
N VAL A 55 3.02 -4.26 0.41
CA VAL A 55 4.46 -3.98 0.35
C VAL A 55 5.23 -5.22 -0.10
N ASP A 56 4.92 -6.41 0.43
CA ASP A 56 5.55 -7.68 0.02
C ASP A 56 5.31 -8.00 -1.46
N ALA A 57 4.06 -7.87 -1.93
CA ALA A 57 3.70 -8.11 -3.32
C ALA A 57 4.37 -7.14 -4.32
N SER A 58 4.82 -5.98 -3.86
CA SER A 58 5.47 -4.96 -4.68
C SER A 58 6.98 -5.12 -4.87
N ASN A 59 7.58 -6.19 -4.30
CA ASN A 59 9.03 -6.44 -4.29
C ASN A 59 9.83 -5.19 -3.88
N PRO A 60 9.70 -4.78 -2.62
CA PRO A 60 10.09 -3.44 -2.18
C PRO A 60 11.61 -3.30 -2.19
N THR A 61 12.10 -2.21 -2.81
CA THR A 61 13.55 -1.92 -2.87
C THR A 61 13.89 -0.78 -1.94
N LYS A 62 14.69 -1.05 -0.91
CA LYS A 62 15.17 -0.06 0.06
C LYS A 62 16.12 0.93 -0.62
N GLN A 63 15.82 2.20 -0.50
CA GLN A 63 16.60 3.33 -1.01
C GLN A 63 17.58 3.83 0.08
N PRO A 64 18.65 4.55 -0.30
CA PRO A 64 19.64 5.06 0.65
C PRO A 64 19.05 5.93 1.78
N GLY A 65 17.94 6.62 1.50
CA GLY A 65 17.22 7.46 2.47
C GLY A 65 16.32 6.70 3.46
N GLY A 66 16.35 5.36 3.46
CA GLY A 66 15.50 4.51 4.30
C GLY A 66 14.07 4.36 3.78
N GLU A 67 13.78 4.89 2.60
CA GLU A 67 12.50 4.79 1.90
C GLU A 67 12.45 3.50 1.09
N TYR A 68 11.26 2.98 0.82
CA TYR A 68 11.07 1.80 -0.01
C TYR A 68 10.33 2.18 -1.28
N LEU A 69 10.93 1.87 -2.42
CA LEU A 69 10.28 1.95 -3.72
C LEU A 69 9.44 0.68 -3.91
N LEU A 70 8.14 0.88 -4.14
CA LEU A 70 7.13 -0.16 -4.36
C LEU A 70 6.71 -0.11 -5.83
N THR A 71 6.82 -1.22 -6.55
CA THR A 71 6.38 -1.32 -7.94
C THR A 71 5.29 -2.37 -8.05
N PHE A 72 4.14 -2.01 -8.61
CA PHE A 72 2.99 -2.91 -8.70
C PHE A 72 2.25 -2.71 -10.03
N SER A 73 1.60 -3.75 -10.52
CA SER A 73 0.78 -3.71 -11.72
C SER A 73 -0.67 -4.01 -11.36
N VAL A 74 -1.59 -3.19 -11.87
CA VAL A 74 -3.03 -3.39 -11.70
C VAL A 74 -3.67 -3.28 -13.08
N GLY A 75 -4.33 -4.35 -13.51
CA GLY A 75 -4.95 -4.45 -14.84
C GLY A 75 -3.99 -4.19 -16.00
N GLY A 76 -2.77 -4.73 -15.91
CA GLY A 76 -1.76 -4.57 -16.95
C GLY A 76 -1.07 -3.20 -16.97
N LYS A 77 -1.38 -2.30 -16.02
CA LYS A 77 -0.74 -0.99 -15.89
C LYS A 77 0.18 -0.97 -14.68
N SER A 78 1.45 -0.65 -14.93
CA SER A 78 2.45 -0.50 -13.88
C SER A 78 2.35 0.87 -13.22
N ALA A 79 2.42 0.88 -11.90
CA ALA A 79 2.54 2.09 -11.08
C ALA A 79 3.64 1.89 -10.02
N SER A 80 4.17 3.01 -9.55
CA SER A 80 5.16 3.03 -8.48
C SER A 80 4.72 3.94 -7.35
N ALA A 81 5.08 3.58 -6.13
CA ALA A 81 4.87 4.36 -4.93
C ALA A 81 6.13 4.32 -4.05
N THR A 82 6.33 5.34 -3.23
CA THR A 82 7.41 5.35 -2.23
C THR A 82 6.80 5.41 -0.85
N ILE A 83 7.27 4.56 0.05
CA ILE A 83 6.86 4.56 1.46
C ILE A 83 8.06 4.83 2.37
N LYS A 84 7.88 5.75 3.32
CA LYS A 84 8.89 6.10 4.32
C LYS A 84 8.40 5.69 5.72
N PRO A 85 9.04 4.72 6.38
CA PRO A 85 8.73 4.42 7.77
C PRO A 85 9.11 5.58 8.69
N SER A 86 8.37 5.74 9.80
CA SER A 86 8.67 6.72 10.86
C SER A 86 8.62 6.03 12.22
N GLY A 87 9.58 6.32 13.10
CA GLY A 87 9.68 5.71 14.44
C GLY A 87 10.30 4.29 14.47
N GLY A 88 10.54 3.65 13.33
CA GLY A 88 11.18 2.33 13.21
C GLY A 88 10.88 1.69 11.84
N ASP A 89 11.74 0.79 11.36
CA ASP A 89 11.59 0.17 10.03
C ASP A 89 10.78 -1.13 10.09
N LEU A 90 9.46 -1.02 9.90
CA LEU A 90 8.54 -2.17 9.92
C LEU A 90 8.63 -3.04 8.67
N PHE A 91 9.31 -2.58 7.61
CA PHE A 91 9.44 -3.32 6.35
C PHE A 91 10.77 -4.05 6.24
N ASP A 92 11.69 -3.85 7.20
CA ASP A 92 12.93 -4.60 7.27
C ASP A 92 12.70 -6.03 7.78
N ARG A 93 12.64 -6.97 6.83
CA ARG A 93 12.53 -8.41 7.11
C ARG A 93 13.69 -8.95 7.95
N ALA A 94 14.85 -8.31 7.94
CA ALA A 94 16.01 -8.76 8.73
C ALA A 94 15.74 -8.67 10.23
N ILE A 95 14.92 -7.72 10.67
CA ILE A 95 14.52 -7.56 12.08
C ILE A 95 13.76 -8.80 12.55
N PHE A 96 12.80 -9.26 11.74
CA PHE A 96 11.97 -10.41 12.11
C PHE A 96 12.69 -11.75 12.02
N ARG A 97 13.73 -11.89 11.18
CA ARG A 97 14.54 -13.12 11.12
C ARG A 97 15.29 -13.42 12.41
N LYS A 98 15.56 -12.39 13.23
CA LYS A 98 16.27 -12.52 14.51
C LYS A 98 15.31 -12.59 15.71
N ALA A 99 14.02 -12.35 15.49
CA ALA A 99 13.01 -12.46 16.52
C ALA A 99 12.71 -13.93 16.81
N LYS A 100 13.26 -14.46 17.91
CA LYS A 100 12.83 -15.74 18.50
C LYS A 100 12.05 -15.46 19.77
N ALA A 101 10.85 -16.02 19.87
CA ALA A 101 10.13 -16.03 21.14
C ALA A 101 10.95 -16.84 22.16
N PRO A 102 11.10 -16.36 23.41
CA PRO A 102 11.67 -17.16 24.49
C PRO A 102 10.90 -18.47 24.61
N GLN A 103 11.62 -19.60 24.61
CA GLN A 103 10.98 -20.92 24.70
C GLN A 103 10.43 -21.21 26.10
N ASN A 104 10.94 -20.53 27.13
CA ASN A 104 10.46 -20.63 28.49
C ASN A 104 10.18 -19.22 29.00
N PHE A 105 8.92 -18.93 29.28
CA PHE A 105 8.60 -17.89 30.25
C PHE A 105 8.94 -18.46 31.63
N LEU A 106 9.66 -17.69 32.45
CA LEU A 106 10.11 -18.11 33.78
C LEU A 106 8.97 -18.81 34.56
N LYS A 107 9.30 -19.94 35.19
CA LYS A 107 8.49 -20.59 36.23
C LYS A 107 8.41 -19.70 37.47
#